data_AF-A0A2T3NN04-F1
#
_entry.id   AF-A0A2T3NN04-F1
#
_cell.length_a   1.000
_cell.length_b   1.000
_cell.length_c   1.000
_cell.angle_alpha   90.00
_cell.angle_beta   90.00
_cell.angle_gamma   90.00
#
_symmetry.space_group_name_H-M   'P 1'
#
loop_
_entity.id
_entity.type
_entity.pdbx_description
1 polymer ?
#
loop_
_entity_poly.entity_id
_entity_poly.type
_entity_poly.pdbx_seq_one_letter_code
_entity_poly.pdbx_strand_id
1 'polypeptide(L)'
;MAKQIPHLFKVSTYIDKTDLYPYSLTLLAEPSSLYLEFNSQLGRFDDATTELIVNSNIPEVESAAFTYQVTLVTNESNCQRYSETEPVLVNVMDVYLDGQSMQEGVASSRQYLDEVDESGLRVGRNEILLRSQLIEERALGCSGEIMLEAELAL
;
A
#
# COMPACT_ATOMS: atom_id res chain seq x y z
N MET A 1 -31.31 0.11 60.73
CA MET A 1 -31.33 0.45 59.30
C MET A 1 -30.15 -0.25 58.64
N ALA A 2 -30.38 -1.16 57.70
CA ALA A 2 -29.30 -1.89 57.03
C ALA A 2 -28.69 -1.01 55.92
N LYS A 3 -27.36 -0.85 55.94
CA LYS A 3 -26.62 -0.04 54.96
C LYS A 3 -26.38 -0.89 53.72
N GLN A 4 -26.95 -0.52 52.57
CA GLN A 4 -26.67 -1.18 51.29
C GLN A 4 -25.21 -0.93 50.89
N ILE A 5 -24.52 -2.00 50.48
CA ILE A 5 -23.17 -1.95 49.92
C ILE A 5 -23.34 -2.02 48.39
N PRO A 6 -23.04 -0.95 47.64
CA PRO A 6 -23.14 -0.98 46.18
C PRO A 6 -22.02 -1.86 45.60
N HIS A 7 -22.39 -2.76 44.69
CA HIS A 7 -21.44 -3.60 43.95
C HIS A 7 -21.39 -3.13 42.49
N LEU A 8 -20.26 -2.55 42.08
CA LEU A 8 -20.05 -2.11 40.71
C LEU A 8 -19.59 -3.31 39.86
N PHE A 9 -20.50 -3.83 39.03
CA PHE A 9 -20.16 -4.89 38.08
C PHE A 9 -19.85 -4.26 36.72
N LYS A 10 -18.59 -4.28 36.29
CA LYS A 10 -18.19 -3.81 34.96
C LYS A 10 -18.36 -4.94 33.95
N VAL A 11 -19.36 -4.82 33.11
CA VAL A 11 -19.54 -5.70 31.96
C VAL A 11 -18.74 -5.11 30.79
N SER A 12 -17.85 -5.91 30.20
CA SER A 12 -17.19 -5.60 28.94
C SER A 12 -17.55 -6.68 27.92
N THR A 13 -17.78 -6.27 26.69
CA THR A 13 -17.94 -7.16 25.54
C THR A 13 -16.79 -6.93 24.57
N TYR A 14 -16.36 -7.98 23.89
CA TYR A 14 -15.35 -7.95 22.84
C TYR A 14 -15.96 -8.63 21.61
N ILE A 15 -15.85 -7.98 20.46
CA ILE A 15 -16.22 -8.56 19.18
C ILE A 15 -14.93 -8.80 18.43
N ASP A 16 -14.65 -10.07 18.13
CA ASP A 16 -13.56 -10.45 17.24
C ASP A 16 -13.99 -10.19 15.80
N LYS A 17 -13.34 -9.25 15.12
CA LYS A 17 -13.64 -8.94 13.72
C LYS A 17 -13.06 -9.95 12.73
N THR A 18 -12.07 -10.74 13.15
CA THR A 18 -11.45 -11.75 12.26
C THR A 18 -12.38 -12.94 12.00
N ASP A 19 -13.32 -13.20 12.91
CA ASP A 19 -14.38 -14.21 12.75
C ASP A 19 -15.64 -13.68 12.03
N LEU A 20 -15.69 -12.39 11.67
CA LEU A 20 -16.88 -11.78 11.07
C LEU A 20 -16.90 -11.85 9.54
N TYR A 21 -15.74 -11.94 8.89
CA TYR A 21 -15.65 -11.94 7.42
C TYR A 21 -14.70 -13.04 6.95
N PRO A 22 -15.17 -14.04 6.17
CA PRO A 22 -14.32 -15.09 5.63
C PRO A 22 -13.45 -14.59 4.46
N TYR A 23 -13.56 -13.32 4.11
CA TYR A 23 -12.92 -12.76 2.93
C TYR A 23 -11.53 -12.23 3.23
N SER A 24 -10.59 -12.54 2.34
CA SER A 24 -9.19 -12.15 2.42
C SER A 24 -8.75 -11.45 1.14
N LEU A 25 -7.83 -10.50 1.28
CA LEU A 25 -7.15 -9.87 0.15
C LEU A 25 -5.72 -10.38 0.04
N THR A 26 -5.18 -10.42 -1.18
CA THR A 26 -3.77 -10.68 -1.45
C THR A 26 -3.29 -9.72 -2.53
N LEU A 27 -2.14 -9.09 -2.29
CA LEU A 27 -1.56 -8.10 -3.18
C LEU A 27 -0.48 -8.74 -4.06
N LEU A 28 -0.47 -8.36 -5.33
CA LEU A 28 0.58 -8.71 -6.28
C LEU A 28 0.92 -7.47 -7.10
N ALA A 29 2.22 -7.22 -7.30
CA ALA A 29 2.69 -6.15 -8.18
C ALA A 29 3.31 -6.75 -9.45
N GLU A 30 2.94 -6.23 -10.63
CA GLU A 30 3.41 -6.72 -11.92
C GLU A 30 3.92 -5.54 -12.82
N PRO A 31 5.25 -5.43 -13.05
CA PRO A 31 6.32 -6.22 -12.42
C PRO A 31 6.57 -5.83 -10.96
N SER A 32 7.01 -6.78 -10.14
CA SER A 32 7.35 -6.56 -8.72
C SER A 32 8.72 -5.90 -8.50
N SER A 33 9.46 -5.64 -9.58
CA SER A 33 10.78 -5.00 -9.54
C SER A 33 10.94 -4.14 -10.78
N LEU A 34 11.38 -2.90 -10.57
CA LEU A 34 11.55 -1.90 -11.62
C LEU A 34 13.01 -1.44 -11.65
N TYR A 35 13.53 -1.27 -12.86
CA TYR A 35 14.80 -0.59 -13.09
C TYR A 35 14.51 0.83 -13.59
N LEU A 36 14.98 1.84 -12.87
CA LEU A 36 14.73 3.24 -13.20
C LEU A 36 15.97 3.85 -13.85
N GLU A 37 15.81 4.40 -15.05
CA GLU A 37 16.90 5.07 -15.76
C GLU A 37 17.09 6.49 -15.27
N PHE A 38 18.34 6.90 -15.04
CA PHE A 38 18.64 8.27 -14.60
C PHE A 38 18.66 9.23 -15.79
N ASN A 39 17.79 10.23 -15.75
CA ASN A 39 17.71 11.27 -16.77
C ASN A 39 18.55 12.48 -16.38
N SER A 40 19.76 12.57 -16.93
CA SER A 40 20.71 13.66 -16.64
C SER A 40 20.24 15.06 -17.02
N GLN A 41 19.28 15.19 -17.94
CA GLN A 41 18.72 16.50 -18.34
C GLN A 41 17.70 17.01 -17.32
N LEU A 42 16.91 16.09 -16.74
CA LEU A 42 15.94 16.39 -15.70
C LEU A 42 16.53 16.34 -14.29
N GLY A 43 17.69 15.71 -14.12
CA GLY A 43 18.35 15.53 -12.82
C GLY A 43 17.58 14.60 -11.89
N ARG A 44 16.91 13.57 -12.42
CA ARG A 44 16.12 12.60 -11.65
C ARG A 44 15.97 11.29 -12.41
N PHE A 45 15.50 10.23 -11.76
CA PHE A 45 15.09 9.03 -12.48
C PHE A 45 13.81 9.31 -13.30
N ASP A 46 13.69 8.64 -14.45
CA ASP A 46 12.44 8.66 -15.21
C ASP A 46 11.32 7.99 -14.40
N ASP A 47 10.11 8.51 -14.58
CA ASP A 47 8.90 7.96 -13.96
C ASP A 47 8.69 6.52 -14.44
N ALA A 48 8.26 5.64 -13.53
CA ALA A 48 7.94 4.25 -13.87
C ALA A 48 6.64 3.81 -13.21
N THR A 49 5.96 2.88 -13.87
CA THR A 49 4.69 2.33 -13.40
C THR A 49 4.77 0.82 -13.20
N THR A 50 3.96 0.33 -12.28
CA THR A 50 3.69 -1.10 -12.07
C THR A 50 2.21 -1.27 -11.74
N GLU A 51 1.63 -2.39 -12.14
CA GLU A 51 0.24 -2.71 -11.83
C GLU A 51 0.15 -3.36 -10.45
N LEU A 52 -0.76 -2.86 -9.61
CA LEU A 52 -1.14 -3.50 -8.35
C LEU A 52 -2.44 -4.27 -8.51
N ILE A 53 -2.35 -5.58 -8.40
CA ILE A 53 -3.47 -6.50 -8.45
C ILE A 53 -3.86 -6.87 -7.01
N VAL A 54 -5.10 -6.57 -6.65
CA VAL A 54 -5.71 -6.92 -5.35
C VAL A 54 -6.63 -8.10 -5.58
N ASN A 55 -6.10 -9.28 -5.36
CA ASN A 55 -6.86 -10.53 -5.44
C ASN A 55 -7.70 -10.70 -4.19
N SER A 56 -8.88 -11.29 -4.34
CA SER A 56 -9.72 -11.68 -3.21
C SER A 56 -10.22 -13.12 -3.35
N ASN A 57 -10.74 -13.67 -2.27
CA ASN A 57 -11.52 -14.90 -2.30
C ASN A 57 -13.04 -14.63 -2.36
N ILE A 58 -13.45 -13.41 -2.70
CA ILE A 58 -14.86 -13.01 -2.77
C ILE A 58 -15.44 -13.47 -4.10
N PRO A 59 -16.48 -14.32 -4.12
CA PRO A 59 -17.12 -14.74 -5.37
C PRO A 59 -17.85 -13.57 -6.08
N GLU A 60 -17.86 -13.56 -7.41
CA GLU A 60 -18.63 -12.59 -8.21
C GLU A 60 -20.13 -12.59 -7.85
N VAL A 61 -20.67 -13.77 -7.52
CA VAL A 61 -22.10 -13.95 -7.18
C VAL A 61 -22.55 -13.21 -5.92
N GLU A 62 -21.60 -12.73 -5.09
CA GLU A 62 -21.92 -11.87 -3.97
C GLU A 62 -22.45 -10.52 -4.46
N SER A 63 -23.67 -10.19 -4.06
CA SER A 63 -24.41 -9.02 -4.53
C SER A 63 -23.94 -7.68 -3.95
N ALA A 64 -23.07 -7.70 -2.93
CA ALA A 64 -22.55 -6.50 -2.30
C ALA A 64 -21.40 -5.90 -3.11
N ALA A 65 -21.36 -4.57 -3.20
CA ALA A 65 -20.20 -3.86 -3.69
C ALA A 65 -19.13 -3.88 -2.59
N PHE A 66 -18.03 -4.58 -2.85
CA PHE A 66 -16.89 -4.61 -1.93
C PHE A 66 -15.89 -3.52 -2.32
N THR A 67 -15.44 -2.78 -1.32
CA THR A 67 -14.36 -1.82 -1.49
C THR A 67 -13.16 -2.20 -0.65
N TYR A 68 -12.01 -1.66 -1.00
CA TYR A 68 -10.78 -1.77 -0.22
C TYR A 68 -10.07 -0.43 -0.18
N GLN A 69 -9.14 -0.30 0.74
CA GLN A 69 -8.20 0.82 0.81
C GLN A 69 -6.80 0.26 0.84
N VAL A 70 -5.86 0.97 0.21
CA VAL A 70 -4.44 0.62 0.20
C VAL A 70 -3.69 1.62 1.07
N THR A 71 -2.81 1.13 1.91
CA THR A 71 -1.93 1.95 2.75
C THR A 71 -0.49 1.72 2.32
N LEU A 72 0.25 2.82 2.14
CA LEU A 72 1.70 2.78 2.01
C LEU A 72 2.29 2.58 3.40
N VAL A 73 2.91 1.43 3.64
CA VAL A 73 3.51 1.10 4.93
C VAL A 73 4.95 1.60 4.98
N THR A 74 5.67 1.39 3.87
CA THR A 74 7.08 1.75 3.75
C THR A 74 7.34 2.29 2.35
N ASN A 75 8.14 3.34 2.27
CA ASN A 75 8.69 3.94 1.06
C ASN A 75 10.12 4.36 1.35
N GLU A 76 11.02 3.40 1.23
CA GLU A 76 12.43 3.62 1.44
C GLU A 76 13.14 3.70 0.11
N SER A 77 13.98 4.71 -0.04
CA SER A 77 14.91 4.80 -1.16
C SER A 77 16.20 5.42 -0.68
N ASN A 78 17.31 4.80 -1.01
CA ASN A 78 18.63 5.16 -0.54
C ASN A 78 19.56 5.26 -1.73
N CYS A 79 20.29 6.36 -1.83
CA CYS A 79 21.31 6.57 -2.83
C CYS A 79 22.67 6.76 -2.16
N GLN A 80 23.64 6.01 -2.63
CA GLN A 80 25.01 6.04 -2.10
C GLN A 80 26.00 6.23 -3.24
N ARG A 81 27.09 6.94 -2.96
CA ARG A 81 28.24 6.99 -3.86
C ARG A 81 28.94 5.64 -3.82
N TYR A 82 29.46 5.18 -4.95
CA TYR A 82 30.15 3.89 -5.03
C TYR A 82 31.33 3.72 -4.06
N SER A 83 31.94 4.82 -3.60
CA SER A 83 33.06 4.81 -2.66
C SER A 83 32.67 4.95 -1.18
N GLU A 84 31.39 5.15 -0.88
CA GLU A 84 30.90 5.44 0.46
C GLU A 84 29.89 4.37 0.90
N THR A 85 29.84 4.08 2.20
CA THR A 85 28.95 3.05 2.78
C THR A 85 27.67 3.61 3.38
N GLU A 86 27.60 4.92 3.57
CA GLU A 86 26.43 5.60 4.11
C GLU A 86 25.66 6.27 2.96
N PRO A 87 24.32 6.26 2.99
CA PRO A 87 23.51 6.94 1.98
C PRO A 87 23.70 8.46 2.09
N VAL A 88 23.88 9.11 0.95
CA VAL A 88 23.97 10.57 0.86
C VAL A 88 22.60 11.20 0.58
N LEU A 89 21.67 10.44 0.02
CA LEU A 89 20.28 10.83 -0.17
C LEU A 89 19.36 9.69 0.25
N VAL A 90 18.27 10.05 0.93
CA VAL A 90 17.23 9.12 1.39
C VAL A 90 15.86 9.66 0.98
N ASN A 91 14.89 8.77 0.80
CA ASN A 91 13.48 9.08 0.49
C ASN A 91 13.32 9.95 -0.77
N VAL A 92 14.00 9.56 -1.84
CA VAL A 92 14.04 10.25 -3.15
C VAL A 92 12.91 9.86 -4.10
N MET A 93 11.98 9.00 -3.65
CA MET A 93 10.86 8.50 -4.44
C MET A 93 9.53 8.91 -3.81
N ASP A 94 8.64 9.45 -4.64
CA ASP A 94 7.25 9.67 -4.33
C ASP A 94 6.41 8.56 -4.97
N VAL A 95 5.41 8.07 -4.24
CA VAL A 95 4.51 6.98 -4.68
C VAL A 95 3.11 7.53 -4.91
N TYR A 96 2.51 7.15 -6.04
CA TYR A 96 1.14 7.51 -6.38
C TYR A 96 0.35 6.24 -6.69
N LEU A 97 -0.91 6.20 -6.26
CA LEU A 97 -1.87 5.14 -6.58
C LEU A 97 -3.01 5.77 -7.39
N ASP A 98 -3.21 5.33 -8.63
CA ASP A 98 -4.17 5.89 -9.58
C ASP A 98 -4.08 7.43 -9.70
N GLY A 99 -2.84 7.93 -9.69
CA GLY A 99 -2.53 9.36 -9.75
C GLY A 99 -2.72 10.12 -8.43
N GLN A 100 -3.17 9.49 -7.34
CA GLN A 100 -3.24 10.11 -6.01
C GLN A 100 -1.92 9.88 -5.25
N SER A 101 -1.31 10.95 -4.75
CA SER A 101 -0.10 10.85 -3.92
C SER A 101 -0.40 10.06 -2.66
N MET A 102 0.44 9.08 -2.35
CA MET A 102 0.39 8.32 -1.12
C MET A 102 1.29 8.93 -0.05
N GLN A 103 0.91 8.76 1.21
CA GLN A 103 1.74 9.08 2.37
C GLN A 103 1.81 7.84 3.26
N GLU A 104 2.98 7.60 3.86
CA GLU A 104 3.16 6.46 4.77
C GLU A 104 2.15 6.52 5.93
N GLY A 105 1.51 5.38 6.21
CA GLY A 105 0.51 5.24 7.27
C GLY A 105 -0.85 5.89 6.99
N VAL A 106 -1.05 6.49 5.80
CA VAL A 106 -2.33 7.07 5.40
C VAL A 106 -3.00 6.18 4.35
N ALA A 107 -4.20 5.71 4.67
CA ALA A 107 -5.01 4.90 3.76
C ALA A 107 -5.49 5.72 2.55
N SER A 108 -5.50 5.09 1.38
CA SER A 108 -6.02 5.67 0.14
C SER A 108 -7.51 5.97 0.21
N SER A 109 -8.04 6.64 -0.82
CA SER A 109 -9.47 6.60 -1.08
C SER A 109 -9.94 5.16 -1.35
N ARG A 110 -11.24 4.91 -1.15
CA ARG A 110 -11.83 3.59 -1.36
C ARG A 110 -11.81 3.23 -2.85
N GLN A 111 -11.31 2.04 -3.14
CA GLN A 111 -11.26 1.42 -4.44
C GLN A 111 -12.26 0.25 -4.48
N TYR A 112 -12.73 -0.13 -5.67
CA TYR A 112 -13.71 -1.20 -5.84
C TYR A 112 -13.06 -2.52 -6.26
N LEU A 113 -13.62 -3.63 -5.78
CA LEU A 113 -13.36 -4.97 -6.33
C LEU A 113 -14.40 -5.27 -7.42
N ASP A 114 -14.28 -4.57 -8.55
CA ASP A 114 -15.25 -4.55 -9.64
C ASP A 114 -14.89 -5.47 -10.82
N GLU A 115 -13.64 -5.93 -10.91
CA GLU A 115 -13.23 -6.95 -11.87
C GLU A 115 -13.46 -8.37 -11.35
N VAL A 116 -13.42 -9.34 -12.28
CA VAL A 116 -13.59 -10.77 -11.98
C VAL A 116 -12.52 -11.57 -12.73
N ASP A 117 -11.82 -12.45 -12.03
CA ASP A 117 -10.81 -13.33 -12.61
C ASP A 117 -11.42 -14.57 -13.31
N GLU A 118 -10.57 -15.39 -13.93
CA GLU A 118 -10.98 -16.62 -14.61
C GLU A 118 -11.63 -17.66 -13.67
N SER A 119 -11.42 -17.54 -12.35
CA SER A 119 -12.00 -18.40 -11.33
C SER A 119 -13.33 -17.87 -10.77
N GLY A 120 -13.81 -16.71 -11.24
CA GLY A 120 -15.04 -16.08 -10.78
C GLY A 120 -14.89 -15.34 -9.45
N LEU A 121 -13.67 -14.94 -9.08
CA LEU A 121 -13.37 -14.18 -7.87
C LEU A 121 -13.18 -12.70 -8.20
N ARG A 122 -13.63 -11.84 -7.28
CA ARG A 122 -13.51 -10.39 -7.45
C ARG A 122 -12.06 -9.94 -7.30
N VAL A 123 -11.64 -9.02 -8.17
CA VAL A 123 -10.29 -8.46 -8.22
C VAL A 123 -10.39 -6.95 -8.32
N GLY A 124 -9.41 -6.25 -7.74
CA GLY A 124 -9.18 -4.82 -7.97
C GLY A 124 -7.84 -4.60 -8.66
N ARG A 125 -7.76 -3.61 -9.53
CA ARG A 125 -6.51 -3.21 -10.21
C ARG A 125 -6.27 -1.72 -9.99
N ASN A 126 -5.01 -1.37 -9.74
CA ASN A 126 -4.58 0.01 -9.60
C ASN A 126 -3.25 0.20 -10.31
N GLU A 127 -2.99 1.41 -10.79
CA GLU A 127 -1.66 1.81 -11.25
C GLU A 127 -0.86 2.38 -10.08
N ILE A 128 0.33 1.83 -9.84
CA ILE A 128 1.34 2.48 -9.00
C ILE A 128 2.28 3.25 -9.90
N LEU A 129 2.45 4.53 -9.63
CA LEU A 129 3.46 5.38 -10.25
C LEU A 129 4.55 5.73 -9.23
N LEU A 130 5.79 5.43 -9.60
CA LEU A 130 6.99 5.86 -8.90
C LEU A 130 7.56 7.10 -9.59
N ARG A 131 7.71 8.18 -8.84
CA ARG A 131 8.28 9.44 -9.33
C ARG A 131 9.48 9.84 -8.49
N SER A 132 10.61 10.01 -9.15
CA SER A 132 11.82 10.48 -8.48
C SER A 132 11.79 11.99 -8.25
N GLN A 133 12.26 12.38 -7.07
CA GLN A 133 12.60 13.77 -6.74
C GLN A 133 13.89 14.19 -7.47
N LEU A 134 14.23 15.47 -7.42
CA LEU A 134 15.48 15.97 -7.98
C LEU A 134 16.68 15.39 -7.21
N ILE A 135 17.67 14.90 -7.95
CA ILE A 135 18.92 14.33 -7.45
C ILE A 135 20.06 15.25 -7.95
N GLU A 136 20.57 16.06 -7.05
CA GLU A 136 21.62 17.05 -7.35
C GLU A 136 23.01 16.43 -7.53
N GLU A 137 23.18 15.20 -7.06
CA GLU A 137 24.46 14.48 -7.02
C GLU A 137 24.64 13.55 -8.22
N ARG A 138 25.88 13.50 -8.74
CA ARG A 138 26.25 12.66 -9.89
C ARG A 138 26.92 11.36 -9.41
N ALA A 139 26.62 10.24 -10.08
CA ALA A 139 27.21 8.92 -9.85
C ALA A 139 26.82 8.22 -8.52
N LEU A 140 25.51 8.14 -8.27
CA LEU A 140 24.95 7.36 -7.17
C LEU A 140 24.45 5.99 -7.67
N GLY A 141 24.69 4.95 -6.87
CA GLY A 141 23.89 3.72 -6.92
C GLY A 141 22.71 3.89 -5.98
N CYS A 142 21.49 3.74 -6.50
CA CYS A 142 20.27 3.86 -5.71
C CYS A 142 19.52 2.53 -5.65
N SER A 143 18.89 2.26 -4.52
CA SER A 143 17.99 1.13 -4.30
C SER A 143 16.88 1.54 -3.35
N GLY A 144 15.73 0.89 -3.44
CA GLY A 144 14.62 1.18 -2.57
C GLY A 144 13.60 0.07 -2.58
N GLU A 145 12.66 0.17 -1.66
CA GLU A 145 11.52 -0.71 -1.54
C GLU A 145 10.28 0.10 -1.14
N ILE A 146 9.15 -0.33 -1.69
CA ILE A 146 7.85 0.11 -1.20
C ILE A 146 7.11 -1.10 -0.66
N MET A 147 6.40 -0.91 0.45
CA MET A 147 5.54 -1.93 1.03
C MET A 147 4.13 -1.39 1.13
N LEU A 148 3.18 -2.17 0.63
CA LEU A 148 1.77 -1.81 0.58
C LEU A 148 0.96 -2.85 1.36
N GLU A 149 -0.06 -2.38 2.04
CA GLU A 149 -1.09 -3.21 2.66
C GLU A 149 -2.45 -2.81 2.12
N ALA A 150 -3.39 -3.76 2.08
CA ALA A 150 -4.76 -3.51 1.69
C ALA A 150 -5.71 -4.10 2.72
N GLU A 151 -6.75 -3.34 3.07
CA GLU A 151 -7.85 -3.82 3.90
C GLU A 151 -9.18 -3.71 3.17
N LEU A 152 -10.07 -4.65 3.44
CA LEU A 152 -11.46 -4.53 3.02
C LEU A 152 -12.11 -3.36 3.77
N ALA A 153 -12.64 -2.42 3.00
CA ALA A 153 -13.42 -1.29 3.50
C ALA A 153 -14.90 -1.60 3.25
N LEU A 154 -15.67 -1.77 4.33
CA LEU A 154 -17.10 -2.03 4.32
C LEU A 154 -17.90 -0.79 4.74
#